data_AF-A0A355A2T8-F1
#
_entry.id   AF-A0A355A2T8-F1
#
_cell.length_a   1.000
_cell.length_b   1.000
_cell.length_c   1.000
_cell.angle_alpha   90.00
_cell.angle_beta   90.00
_cell.angle_gamma   90.00
#
_symmetry.space_group_name_H-M   'P 1'
#
loop_
_entity.id
_entity.type
_entity.pdbx_description
1 polymer ?
#
loop_
_entity_poly.entity_id
_entity_poly.type
_entity_poly.pdbx_seq_one_letter_code
_entity_poly.pdbx_strand_id
1 'polypeptide(L)'
;TVNCRNVGVLRGLEGEAARTYYGVFNNLILEEKEAFRFSGRSRRPPLDLPNALLSYLYTLLAHDCSSALETVGLDPQVGFLHK
;
A
#
# COMPACT_ATOMS: atom_id res chain seq x y z
N THR A 1 7.78 -0.92 23.64
CA THR A 1 6.78 0.03 23.09
C THR A 1 7.54 1.11 22.34
N VAL A 2 7.37 1.24 21.03
CA VAL A 2 8.05 2.29 20.25
C VAL A 2 7.37 3.63 20.55
N ASN A 3 8.14 4.66 20.90
CA ASN A 3 7.62 5.99 21.24
C ASN A 3 7.58 6.86 19.97
N CYS A 4 6.40 7.02 19.37
CA CYS A 4 6.21 7.77 18.12
C CYS A 4 5.92 9.25 18.41
N ARG A 5 6.97 10.08 18.49
CA ARG A 5 6.84 11.50 18.85
C ARG A 5 6.67 12.45 17.67
N ASN A 6 6.76 11.96 16.43
CA ASN A 6 6.52 12.75 15.23
C ASN A 6 6.01 11.88 14.07
N VAL A 7 5.41 12.53 13.07
CA VAL A 7 4.82 11.87 11.88
C VAL A 7 5.88 11.11 11.06
N GLY A 8 7.14 11.57 11.06
CA GLY A 8 8.24 10.89 10.37
C GLY A 8 8.54 9.51 10.96
N VAL A 9 8.57 9.39 12.29
CA VAL A 9 8.74 8.10 12.99
C VAL A 9 7.58 7.17 12.68
N LEU A 10 6.35 7.70 12.65
CA LEU A 10 5.16 6.91 12.30
C LEU A 10 5.23 6.38 10.86
N ARG A 11 5.63 7.22 9.89
CA ARG A 11 5.86 6.80 8.49
C ARG A 11 7.01 5.78 8.37
N GLY A 12 8.03 5.90 9.20
CA GLY A 12 9.13 4.92 9.27
C GLY A 12 8.64 3.54 9.69
N LEU A 13 7.81 3.48 10.74
CA LEU A 13 7.20 2.23 11.21
C LEU A 13 6.22 1.64 10.18
N GLU A 14 5.44 2.48 9.51
CA GLU A 14 4.58 2.05 8.40
C GLU A 14 5.43 1.41 7.28
N GLY A 15 6.55 2.03 6.91
CA GLY A 15 7.46 1.50 5.91
C GLY A 15 8.11 0.17 6.31
N GLU A 16 8.48 0.02 7.58
CA GLU A 16 9.00 -1.24 8.13
C GLU A 16 7.93 -2.34 8.13
N ALA A 17 6.73 -2.03 8.62
CA ALA A 17 5.60 -2.96 8.61
C ALA A 17 5.25 -3.39 7.19
N ALA A 18 5.22 -2.46 6.23
CA ALA A 18 4.99 -2.76 4.81
C ALA A 18 6.09 -3.67 4.25
N ARG A 19 7.36 -3.44 4.60
CA ARG A 19 8.47 -4.30 4.18
C ARG A 19 8.33 -5.71 4.73
N THR A 20 8.01 -5.86 6.01
CA THR A 20 7.79 -7.16 6.64
C THR A 20 6.61 -7.89 6.01
N TYR A 21 5.49 -7.20 5.82
CA TYR A 21 4.31 -7.75 5.16
C TYR A 21 4.60 -8.23 3.73
N TYR A 22 5.25 -7.40 2.93
CA TYR A 22 5.62 -7.75 1.56
C TYR A 22 6.67 -8.86 1.49
N GLY A 23 7.53 -8.98 2.51
CA GLY A 23 8.50 -10.06 2.62
C GLY A 23 7.86 -11.45 2.74
N VAL A 24 6.66 -11.55 3.30
CA VAL A 24 5.92 -12.81 3.45
C VAL A 24 4.79 -12.99 2.42
N PHE A 25 4.61 -12.04 1.51
CA PHE A 25 3.46 -11.98 0.61
C PHE A 25 3.34 -13.20 -0.32
N ASN A 26 4.46 -13.80 -0.74
CA ASN A 26 4.44 -15.03 -1.53
C ASN A 26 3.75 -16.21 -0.82
N ASN A 27 3.71 -16.21 0.52
CA ASN A 27 3.00 -17.25 1.27
C ASN A 27 1.48 -17.15 1.13
N LEU A 28 0.97 -15.98 0.72
CA LEU A 28 -0.45 -15.72 0.49
C LEU A 28 -0.89 -16.12 -0.93
N ILE A 29 0.07 -16.44 -1.81
CA ILE A 29 -0.18 -16.83 -3.19
C ILE A 29 -0.29 -18.36 -3.23
N LEU A 30 -1.52 -18.84 -3.33
CA LEU A 30 -1.83 -20.27 -3.21
C LEU A 30 -1.68 -21.02 -4.53
N GLU A 31 -1.93 -20.35 -5.65
CA GLU A 31 -1.92 -20.89 -7.01
C GLU A 31 -1.03 -20.06 -7.94
N GLU A 32 -0.62 -20.62 -9.08
CA GLU A 32 0.15 -19.92 -10.12
C GLU A 32 1.43 -19.22 -9.60
N LYS A 33 2.14 -19.87 -8.66
CA LYS A 33 3.27 -19.27 -7.91
C LYS A 33 4.41 -18.74 -8.79
N GLU A 34 4.65 -19.35 -9.95
CA GLU A 34 5.68 -18.87 -10.89
C GLU A 34 5.24 -17.59 -11.60
N ALA A 35 3.99 -17.53 -12.09
CA ALA A 35 3.46 -16.35 -12.76
C ALA A 35 3.26 -15.18 -11.80
N PHE A 36 2.83 -15.47 -10.56
CA PHE A 36 2.59 -14.47 -9.52
C PHE A 36 3.73 -14.34 -8.51
N ARG A 37 4.95 -14.75 -8.88
CA ARG A 37 6.10 -14.62 -7.98
C ARG A 37 6.34 -13.15 -7.61
N PHE A 38 6.29 -12.84 -6.33
CA PHE A 38 6.45 -11.49 -5.81
C PHE A 38 7.85 -11.28 -5.25
N SER A 39 8.65 -10.42 -5.89
CA SER A 39 10.03 -10.12 -5.46
C SER A 39 10.13 -8.89 -4.54
N GLY A 40 9.03 -8.13 -4.43
CA GLY A 40 8.94 -6.89 -3.68
C GLY A 40 8.03 -5.89 -4.39
N ARG A 41 7.71 -4.78 -3.72
CA ARG A 41 6.81 -3.77 -4.29
C ARG A 41 7.54 -2.87 -5.31
N SER A 42 7.14 -2.94 -6.57
CA SER A 42 7.49 -2.01 -7.65
C SER A 42 6.25 -1.26 -8.13
N ARG A 43 6.26 0.08 -8.00
CA ARG A 43 5.07 0.91 -8.31
C ARG A 43 5.15 1.63 -9.66
N ARG A 44 6.32 2.11 -10.06
CA ARG A 44 6.52 2.98 -11.23
C ARG A 44 7.87 2.71 -11.91
N PRO A 45 7.94 1.84 -12.93
CA PRO A 45 6.88 0.97 -13.45
C PRO A 45 6.67 -0.30 -12.59
N PRO A 46 5.49 -0.96 -12.67
CA PRO A 46 5.33 -2.32 -12.17
C PRO A 46 6.17 -3.28 -13.04
N LEU A 47 6.97 -4.13 -12.39
CA LEU A 47 7.91 -5.04 -13.08
C LEU A 47 7.39 -6.48 -13.21
N ASP A 48 6.30 -6.82 -12.54
CA ASP A 48 5.71 -8.14 -12.51
C ASP A 48 4.18 -8.08 -12.38
N LEU A 49 3.52 -9.23 -12.61
CA LEU A 49 2.07 -9.39 -12.56
C LEU A 49 1.47 -8.99 -11.19
N PRO A 50 2.00 -9.46 -10.04
CA PRO A 50 1.50 -9.03 -8.74
C PRO A 50 1.59 -7.51 -8.55
N ASN A 51 2.69 -6.89 -8.99
CA ASN A 51 2.84 -5.45 -8.87
C ASN A 51 1.89 -4.66 -9.76
N ALA A 52 1.59 -5.16 -10.97
CA ALA A 52 0.58 -4.58 -11.83
C ALA A 52 -0.82 -4.67 -11.18
N LEU A 53 -1.20 -5.85 -10.67
CA LEU A 53 -2.47 -6.07 -9.98
C LEU A 53 -2.61 -5.18 -8.75
N LEU A 54 -1.61 -5.17 -7.87
CA LEU A 54 -1.61 -4.32 -6.68
C LEU A 54 -1.72 -2.83 -7.06
N SER A 55 -1.00 -2.37 -8.09
CA SER A 55 -1.09 -0.96 -8.53
C SER A 55 -2.47 -0.60 -9.05
N TYR A 56 -3.12 -1.52 -9.77
CA TYR A 56 -4.49 -1.34 -10.22
C TYR A 56 -5.46 -1.28 -9.04
N LEU A 57 -5.40 -2.25 -8.12
CA LEU A 57 -6.26 -2.30 -6.93
C LEU A 57 -6.07 -1.08 -6.01
N TYR A 58 -4.84 -0.61 -5.81
CA TYR A 58 -4.59 0.60 -5.05
C TYR A 58 -5.20 1.84 -5.71
N THR A 59 -5.24 1.90 -7.04
CA THR A 59 -5.90 3.00 -7.77
C THR A 59 -7.41 2.98 -7.53
N LEU A 60 -8.04 1.81 -7.63
CA LEU A 60 -9.47 1.66 -7.36
C LEU A 60 -9.80 2.02 -5.91
N LEU A 61 -9.03 1.49 -4.95
CA LEU A 61 -9.23 1.78 -3.54
C LEU A 61 -9.07 3.27 -3.22
N ALA A 62 -8.07 3.93 -3.83
CA ALA A 62 -7.90 5.37 -3.65
C ALA A 62 -9.10 6.16 -4.17
N HIS A 63 -9.65 5.78 -5.32
CA HIS A 63 -10.84 6.39 -5.90
C HIS A 63 -12.08 6.19 -5.01
N ASP A 64 -12.28 4.98 -4.49
CA ASP A 64 -13.41 4.66 -3.60
C ASP A 64 -13.32 5.44 -2.29
N CYS A 65 -12.12 5.54 -1.70
CA CYS A 65 -11.88 6.35 -0.51
C CYS A 65 -12.17 7.83 -0.76
N SER A 66 -11.68 8.41 -1.87
CA SER A 66 -11.97 9.80 -2.22
C SER A 66 -13.47 10.04 -2.41
N SER A 67 -14.16 9.15 -3.12
CA SER A 67 -15.61 9.23 -3.34
C SER A 67 -16.40 9.16 -2.02
N ALA A 68 -15.97 8.30 -1.10
CA ALA A 68 -16.59 8.18 0.22
C ALA A 68 -16.38 9.44 1.09
N LEU A 69 -15.18 10.03 1.05
CA LEU A 69 -14.85 11.28 1.75
C LEU A 69 -15.69 12.45 1.23
N GLU A 70 -15.79 12.59 -0.09
CA GLU A 70 -16.60 13.63 -0.73
C GLU A 70 -18.08 13.51 -0.35
N THR A 71 -18.60 12.29 -0.26
CA THR A 71 -20.02 12.03 0.11
C THR A 71 -20.36 12.53 1.51
N VAL A 72 -19.39 12.56 2.43
CA VAL A 72 -19.58 13.07 3.80
C VAL A 72 -19.12 14.53 3.98
N GLY A 73 -18.72 15.20 2.90
CA GLY A 73 -18.28 16.59 2.90
C GLY A 73 -16.84 16.81 3.40
N LEU A 74 -16.01 15.77 3.43
CA LEU A 74 -14.58 15.88 3.75
C LEU A 74 -13.76 16.11 2.48
N ASP A 75 -12.75 16.97 2.55
CA ASP A 75 -11.79 17.20 1.45
C ASP A 75 -10.73 16.08 1.39
N PRO A 76 -10.68 15.26 0.33
CA PRO A 76 -9.71 14.17 0.18
C PRO A 76 -8.26 14.64 0.11
N GLN A 77 -8.00 15.91 -0.18
CA GLN A 77 -6.65 16.46 -0.31
C GLN A 77 -6.01 16.80 1.06
N VAL A 78 -6.79 16.80 2.14
CA VAL A 78 -6.30 17.12 3.49
C VAL A 78 -5.82 15.83 4.19
N GLY A 79 -4.63 15.37 3.81
CA GLY A 79 -3.96 14.23 4.43
C GLY A 79 -3.09 14.60 5.64
N PHE A 80 -3.27 13.91 6.77
CA PHE A 80 -2.48 14.16 8.00
C PHE A 80 -1.19 13.34 8.09
N LEU A 81 -1.21 12.11 7.57
CA LEU A 81 -0.06 11.19 7.59
C LEU A 81 0.85 11.38 6.38
N HIS A 82 0.24 11.53 5.20
CA HIS A 82 0.91 11.68 3.92
C HIS A 82 0.76 13.14 3.49
N LYS A 83 1.68 13.99 3.96
CA LYS A 83 1.96 15.30 3.37
C LYS A 83 2.91 15.15 2.19
#